data_AF-A0A1Z4REG5-F1
#
_entry.id   AF-A0A1Z4REG5-F1
#
_cell.length_a   1.000
_cell.length_b   1.000
_cell.length_c   1.000
_cell.angle_alpha   90.00
_cell.angle_beta   90.00
_cell.angle_gamma   90.00
#
_symmetry.space_group_name_H-M   'P 1'
#
loop_
_entity.id
_entity.type
_entity.pdbx_description
1 polymer ?
#
loop_
_entity_poly.entity_id
_entity_poly.type
_entity_poly.pdbx_seq_one_letter_code
_entity_poly.pdbx_strand_id
1 'polypeptide(L)'
;MVELMQVSNQVAITAANSIHTAPELLTELAGHEDIQVRQAVAGNPNTPTDVLLQLAEEFPQEFVKNPVLPLLQLENPEFHKLIPYSVIQNILACEGAPQEWLRLFATYVCYDYLLAIVHNPQASKQVLQLVAENEYCGAVIHELIELHVNIAGEMKSGWQEYADNKLQYIQDILKSEYYHPRDKGQYYKFTFWELGLSCNFVKLQNMYERLSLNVPTLHQKNYGNY
;
A
#
# COMPACT_ATOMS: atom_id res chain seq x y z
N MET A 1 23.40 8.85 -22.88
CA MET A 1 22.83 9.34 -21.60
C MET A 1 21.85 10.52 -21.75
N VAL A 2 21.89 11.38 -22.79
CA VAL A 2 20.96 12.54 -22.90
C VAL A 2 19.82 12.36 -23.93
N GLU A 3 19.88 11.37 -24.83
CA GLU A 3 18.90 11.26 -25.93
C GLU A 3 17.53 10.67 -25.54
N LEU A 4 17.42 9.96 -24.40
CA LEU A 4 16.15 9.35 -23.99
C LEU A 4 15.23 10.28 -23.18
N MET A 5 15.74 11.42 -22.69
CA MET A 5 14.91 12.48 -22.07
C MET A 5 13.97 13.19 -23.07
N GLN A 6 14.08 12.88 -24.37
CA GLN A 6 13.21 13.43 -25.42
C GLN A 6 12.21 12.41 -25.99
N VAL A 7 12.20 11.17 -25.48
CA VAL A 7 11.22 10.17 -25.90
C VAL A 7 9.88 10.50 -25.25
N SER A 8 8.84 10.71 -26.05
CA SER A 8 7.49 10.98 -25.53
C SER A 8 7.10 9.91 -24.50
N ASN A 9 6.46 10.30 -23.40
CA ASN A 9 6.09 9.39 -22.31
C ASN A 9 5.42 8.10 -22.81
N GLN A 10 4.59 8.18 -23.85
CA GLN A 10 3.93 7.01 -24.43
C GLN A 10 4.90 5.96 -25.00
N VAL A 11 5.98 6.39 -25.65
CA VAL A 11 7.01 5.48 -26.19
C VAL A 11 7.82 4.88 -25.04
N ALA A 12 8.15 5.66 -24.02
CA ALA A 12 8.82 5.17 -22.81
C ALA A 12 7.97 4.14 -22.06
N ILE A 13 6.65 4.37 -21.90
CA ILE A 13 5.71 3.40 -21.33
C ILE A 13 5.65 2.13 -22.19
N THR A 14 5.63 2.27 -23.52
CA THR A 14 5.57 1.11 -24.43
C THR A 14 6.85 0.27 -24.33
N ALA A 15 8.01 0.92 -24.25
CA ALA A 15 9.28 0.24 -23.99
C ALA A 15 9.28 -0.43 -22.61
N ALA A 16 8.90 0.28 -21.55
CA ALA A 16 8.86 -0.27 -20.20
C ALA A 16 7.91 -1.45 -20.04
N ASN A 17 6.82 -1.54 -20.81
CA ASN A 17 5.89 -2.69 -20.75
C ASN A 17 6.33 -3.89 -21.60
N SER A 18 7.33 -3.75 -22.47
CA SER A 18 7.77 -4.84 -23.35
C SER A 18 8.66 -5.84 -22.61
N ILE A 19 8.29 -7.12 -22.69
CA ILE A 19 9.09 -8.24 -22.16
C ILE A 19 10.44 -8.46 -22.89
N HIS A 20 10.68 -7.72 -23.97
CA HIS A 20 11.92 -7.76 -24.73
C HIS A 20 12.85 -6.59 -24.40
N THR A 21 12.41 -5.70 -23.51
CA THR A 21 13.23 -4.55 -23.12
C THR A 21 14.41 -5.02 -22.29
N ALA A 22 15.58 -4.51 -22.65
CA ALA A 22 16.84 -4.83 -22.01
C ALA A 22 16.88 -4.27 -20.59
N PRO A 23 17.49 -4.98 -19.63
CA PRO A 23 17.60 -4.53 -18.24
C PRO A 23 18.25 -3.15 -18.12
N GLU A 24 19.26 -2.83 -18.95
CA GLU A 24 19.95 -1.55 -18.94
C GLU A 24 19.00 -0.38 -19.25
N LEU A 25 18.10 -0.56 -20.21
CA LEU A 25 17.11 0.46 -20.54
C LEU A 25 16.07 0.61 -19.43
N LEU A 26 15.68 -0.49 -18.77
CA LEU A 26 14.77 -0.43 -17.61
C LEU A 26 15.40 0.34 -16.45
N THR A 27 16.70 0.16 -16.19
CA THR A 27 17.46 0.95 -15.20
C THR A 27 17.42 2.44 -15.53
N GLU A 28 17.61 2.82 -16.80
CA GLU A 28 17.51 4.23 -17.22
C GLU A 28 16.09 4.78 -17.05
N LEU A 29 15.07 4.00 -17.42
CA LEU A 29 13.66 4.40 -17.32
C LEU A 29 13.13 4.44 -15.87
N ALA A 30 13.77 3.77 -14.93
CA ALA A 30 13.41 3.84 -13.51
C ALA A 30 13.57 5.25 -12.92
N GLY A 31 14.43 6.08 -13.51
CA GLY A 31 14.61 7.49 -13.15
C GLY A 31 13.75 8.47 -13.95
N HIS A 32 12.84 7.99 -14.80
CA HIS A 32 12.02 8.83 -15.66
C HIS A 32 11.07 9.72 -14.85
N GLU A 33 10.80 10.96 -15.30
CA GLU A 33 9.97 11.92 -14.56
C GLU A 33 8.49 11.49 -14.46
N ASP A 34 7.96 10.89 -15.53
CA ASP A 34 6.59 10.35 -15.56
C ASP A 34 6.44 9.10 -14.67
N ILE A 35 5.52 9.19 -13.71
CA ILE A 35 5.16 8.11 -12.79
C ILE A 35 4.68 6.85 -13.51
N GLN A 36 3.97 6.98 -14.64
CA GLN A 36 3.47 5.83 -15.40
C GLN A 36 4.60 5.03 -16.05
N VAL A 37 5.69 5.71 -16.43
CA VAL A 37 6.89 5.03 -16.94
C VAL A 37 7.54 4.22 -15.82
N ARG A 38 7.77 4.83 -14.65
CA ARG A 38 8.38 4.13 -13.50
C ARG A 38 7.51 2.95 -13.02
N GLN A 39 6.19 3.12 -13.00
CA GLN A 39 5.24 2.06 -12.68
C GLN A 39 5.34 0.89 -13.68
N ALA A 40 5.43 1.18 -14.98
CA ALA A 40 5.62 0.15 -16.00
C ALA A 40 6.95 -0.58 -15.85
N VAL A 41 8.03 0.12 -15.45
CA VAL A 41 9.31 -0.51 -15.11
C VAL A 41 9.15 -1.45 -13.92
N ALA A 42 8.49 -1.04 -12.82
CA ALA A 42 8.27 -1.92 -11.67
C ALA A 42 7.49 -3.20 -12.02
N GLY A 43 6.58 -3.13 -12.99
CA GLY A 43 5.81 -4.27 -13.48
C GLY A 43 6.51 -5.17 -14.50
N ASN A 44 7.67 -4.77 -15.04
CA ASN A 44 8.35 -5.54 -16.08
C ASN A 44 9.14 -6.71 -15.48
N PRO A 45 8.98 -7.95 -16.00
CA PRO A 45 9.68 -9.13 -15.48
C PRO A 45 11.21 -9.11 -15.67
N ASN A 46 11.73 -8.28 -16.56
CA ASN A 46 13.18 -8.13 -16.79
C ASN A 46 13.80 -6.99 -15.98
N THR A 47 13.03 -6.30 -15.14
CA THR A 47 13.57 -5.21 -14.31
C THR A 47 14.59 -5.78 -13.33
N PRO A 48 15.84 -5.25 -13.31
CA PRO A 48 16.85 -5.67 -12.36
C PRO A 48 16.37 -5.64 -10.92
N THR A 49 16.80 -6.59 -10.11
CA THR A 49 16.34 -6.74 -8.72
C THR A 49 16.59 -5.51 -7.86
N ASP A 50 17.74 -4.86 -8.01
CA ASP A 50 18.08 -3.63 -7.30
C ASP A 50 17.18 -2.45 -7.70
N VAL A 51 16.90 -2.31 -9.00
CA VAL A 51 15.96 -1.32 -9.54
C VAL A 51 14.53 -1.60 -9.06
N LEU A 52 14.12 -2.86 -9.09
CA LEU A 52 12.80 -3.29 -8.63
C LEU A 52 12.61 -3.01 -7.13
N LEU A 53 13.64 -3.25 -6.31
CA LEU A 53 13.63 -2.94 -4.87
C LEU A 53 13.58 -1.43 -4.61
N GLN A 54 14.28 -0.62 -5.40
CA GLN A 54 14.20 0.84 -5.32
C GLN A 54 12.76 1.33 -5.62
N LEU A 55 12.11 0.75 -6.62
CA LEU A 55 10.76 1.12 -7.03
C LEU A 55 9.66 0.55 -6.12
N ALA A 56 9.95 -0.49 -5.33
CA ALA A 56 8.96 -1.18 -4.49
C ALA A 56 8.32 -0.28 -3.40
N GLU A 57 9.01 0.79 -2.97
CA GLU A 57 8.43 1.77 -2.05
C GLU A 57 7.33 2.61 -2.71
N GLU A 58 7.52 2.98 -3.98
CA GLU A 58 6.56 3.76 -4.76
C GLU A 58 5.46 2.88 -5.37
N PHE A 59 5.82 1.66 -5.80
CA PHE A 59 4.99 0.73 -6.55
C PHE A 59 4.95 -0.68 -5.91
N PRO A 60 4.49 -0.81 -4.65
CA PRO A 60 4.47 -2.10 -3.95
C PRO A 60 3.53 -3.12 -4.62
N GLN A 61 2.47 -2.64 -5.29
CA GLN A 61 1.51 -3.51 -5.97
C GLN A 61 2.11 -4.14 -7.23
N GLU A 62 2.90 -3.37 -7.98
CA GLU A 62 3.64 -3.81 -9.15
C GLU A 62 4.76 -4.76 -8.75
N PHE A 63 5.49 -4.46 -7.67
CA PHE A 63 6.49 -5.36 -7.09
C PHE A 63 5.90 -6.74 -6.79
N VAL A 64 4.76 -6.76 -6.08
CA VAL A 64 4.08 -8.00 -5.69
C VAL A 64 3.58 -8.79 -6.91
N LYS A 65 3.10 -8.09 -7.94
CA LYS A 65 2.61 -8.70 -9.18
C LYS A 65 3.73 -9.06 -10.17
N ASN A 66 4.97 -8.63 -9.90
CA ASN A 66 6.07 -8.85 -10.81
C ASN A 66 6.39 -10.37 -10.87
N PRO A 67 6.39 -10.99 -12.07
CA PRO A 67 6.65 -12.42 -12.23
C PRO A 67 8.04 -12.87 -11.74
N VAL A 68 8.97 -11.95 -11.53
CA VAL A 68 10.30 -12.27 -10.99
C VAL A 68 10.28 -12.58 -9.49
N LEU A 69 9.29 -12.07 -8.74
CA LEU A 69 9.27 -12.18 -7.27
C LEU A 69 9.34 -13.64 -6.76
N PRO A 70 8.58 -14.61 -7.30
CA PRO A 70 8.73 -16.01 -6.90
C PRO A 70 10.13 -16.57 -7.16
N LEU A 71 10.80 -16.14 -8.23
CA LEU A 71 12.16 -16.58 -8.55
C LEU A 71 13.18 -16.03 -7.54
N LEU A 72 13.07 -14.75 -7.18
CA LEU A 72 13.94 -14.12 -6.16
C LEU A 72 13.83 -14.82 -4.80
N GLN A 73 12.61 -15.23 -4.41
CA GLN A 73 12.37 -15.97 -3.18
C GLN A 73 12.98 -17.39 -3.22
N LEU A 74 12.93 -18.06 -4.37
CA LEU A 74 13.55 -19.37 -4.55
C LEU A 74 15.08 -19.29 -4.53
N GLU A 75 15.65 -18.24 -5.13
CA GLU A 75 17.10 -18.00 -5.12
C GLU A 75 17.61 -17.66 -3.72
N ASN A 76 16.86 -16.89 -2.94
CA ASN A 76 17.20 -16.53 -1.58
C ASN A 76 15.97 -16.59 -0.64
N PRO A 77 15.81 -17.65 0.17
CA PRO A 77 14.71 -17.78 1.13
C PRO A 77 14.66 -16.62 2.15
N GLU A 78 15.80 -16.00 2.43
CA GLU A 78 15.96 -14.88 3.34
C GLU A 78 15.89 -13.52 2.61
N PHE A 79 15.43 -13.49 1.35
CA PHE A 79 15.34 -12.28 0.53
C PHE A 79 14.59 -11.14 1.23
N HIS A 80 13.55 -11.47 2.00
CA HIS A 80 12.78 -10.52 2.80
C HIS A 80 13.65 -9.69 3.79
N LYS A 81 14.81 -10.20 4.22
CA LYS A 81 15.75 -9.47 5.09
C LYS A 81 16.54 -8.37 4.38
N LEU A 82 16.58 -8.40 3.05
CA LEU A 82 17.23 -7.38 2.22
C LEU A 82 16.31 -6.20 1.93
N ILE A 83 15.02 -6.32 2.27
CA ILE A 83 13.99 -5.35 1.95
C ILE A 83 13.81 -4.39 3.14
N PRO A 84 13.75 -3.07 2.90
CA PRO A 84 13.48 -2.10 3.97
C PRO A 84 12.15 -2.38 4.68
N TYR A 85 12.10 -2.04 5.97
CA TYR A 85 10.91 -2.17 6.81
C TYR A 85 9.64 -1.56 6.19
N SER A 86 9.74 -0.31 5.70
CA SER A 86 8.61 0.41 5.10
C SER A 86 8.06 -0.31 3.86
N VAL A 87 8.95 -0.91 3.07
CA VAL A 87 8.60 -1.65 1.86
C VAL A 87 7.91 -2.97 2.22
N ILE A 88 8.43 -3.72 3.21
CA ILE A 88 7.75 -4.93 3.71
C ILE A 88 6.33 -4.59 4.18
N GLN A 89 6.16 -3.54 4.99
CA GLN A 89 4.84 -3.13 5.48
C GLN A 89 3.87 -2.85 4.32
N ASN A 90 4.32 -2.12 3.29
CA ASN A 90 3.49 -1.83 2.12
C ASN A 90 3.14 -3.09 1.31
N ILE A 91 4.11 -4.00 1.14
CA ILE A 91 3.92 -5.28 0.43
C ILE A 91 2.88 -6.14 1.13
N LEU A 92 2.93 -6.25 2.46
CA LEU A 92 2.01 -7.08 3.23
C LEU A 92 0.55 -6.67 3.06
N ALA A 93 0.27 -5.38 2.82
CA ALA A 93 -1.09 -4.89 2.58
C ALA A 93 -1.58 -5.05 1.12
N CYS A 94 -0.69 -5.41 0.18
CA CYS A 94 -1.00 -5.46 -1.24
C CYS A 94 -1.74 -6.74 -1.65
N GLU A 95 -2.62 -6.63 -2.64
CA GLU A 95 -3.25 -7.81 -3.26
C GLU A 95 -2.18 -8.65 -3.97
N GLY A 96 -2.18 -9.96 -3.78
CA GLY A 96 -1.18 -10.87 -4.32
C GLY A 96 0.06 -11.03 -3.45
N ALA A 97 0.11 -10.40 -2.27
CA ALA A 97 1.24 -10.56 -1.37
C ALA A 97 1.51 -12.05 -1.11
N PRO A 98 2.78 -12.51 -1.14
CA PRO A 98 3.09 -13.92 -0.96
C PRO A 98 2.49 -14.45 0.35
N GLN A 99 1.68 -15.50 0.29
CA GLN A 99 1.03 -16.07 1.48
C GLN A 99 2.06 -16.52 2.53
N GLU A 100 3.22 -16.99 2.09
CA GLU A 100 4.34 -17.31 2.97
C GLU A 100 4.88 -16.08 3.72
N TRP A 101 4.85 -14.90 3.10
CA TRP A 101 5.26 -13.66 3.77
C TRP A 101 4.20 -13.23 4.78
N LEU A 102 2.91 -13.27 4.41
CA LEU A 102 1.84 -12.98 5.37
C LEU A 102 1.93 -13.90 6.59
N ARG A 103 2.16 -15.20 6.38
CA ARG A 103 2.35 -16.18 7.45
C ARG A 103 3.59 -15.90 8.30
N LEU A 104 4.73 -15.62 7.65
CA LEU A 104 6.00 -15.33 8.33
C LEU A 104 5.90 -14.07 9.19
N PHE A 105 5.40 -12.97 8.63
CA PHE A 105 5.34 -11.68 9.32
C PHE A 105 4.20 -11.61 10.35
N ALA A 106 3.19 -12.48 10.25
CA ALA A 106 2.18 -12.63 11.31
C ALA A 106 2.78 -13.12 12.63
N THR A 107 3.96 -13.77 12.61
CA THR A 107 4.66 -14.23 13.84
C THR A 107 5.71 -13.24 14.33
N TYR A 108 5.88 -12.10 13.66
CA TYR A 108 6.86 -11.09 14.07
C TYR A 108 6.28 -10.22 15.19
N VAL A 109 7.18 -9.76 16.05
CA VAL A 109 6.90 -8.80 17.13
C VAL A 109 6.86 -7.38 16.53
N CYS A 110 5.83 -7.09 15.73
CA CYS A 110 5.69 -5.80 15.04
C CYS A 110 4.22 -5.47 14.75
N TYR A 111 3.69 -4.46 15.45
CA TYR A 111 2.30 -4.02 15.31
C TYR A 111 1.94 -3.61 13.87
N ASP A 112 2.82 -2.86 13.19
CA ASP A 112 2.55 -2.36 11.83
C ASP A 112 2.45 -3.49 10.80
N TYR A 113 3.20 -4.58 10.98
CA TYR A 113 3.08 -5.77 10.14
C TYR A 113 1.76 -6.49 10.35
N LEU A 114 1.35 -6.67 11.61
CA LEU A 114 0.05 -7.27 11.93
C LEU A 114 -1.10 -6.45 11.32
N LEU A 115 -1.04 -5.13 11.47
CA LEU A 115 -2.01 -4.21 10.88
C LEU A 115 -2.02 -4.30 9.35
N ALA A 116 -0.85 -4.32 8.70
CA ALA A 116 -0.75 -4.46 7.24
C ALA A 116 -1.32 -5.79 6.74
N ILE A 117 -1.07 -6.90 7.44
CA ILE A 117 -1.59 -8.23 7.09
C ILE A 117 -3.11 -8.26 7.18
N VAL A 118 -3.70 -7.67 8.23
CA VAL A 118 -5.16 -7.63 8.37
C VAL A 118 -5.81 -6.72 7.33
N HIS A 119 -5.09 -5.74 6.80
CA HIS A 119 -5.56 -4.97 5.65
C HIS A 119 -5.45 -5.69 4.30
N ASN A 120 -4.79 -6.85 4.25
CA ASN A 120 -4.69 -7.61 3.02
C ASN A 120 -5.99 -8.38 2.75
N PRO A 121 -6.75 -8.07 1.69
CA PRO A 121 -8.03 -8.74 1.41
C PRO A 121 -7.86 -10.25 1.13
N GLN A 122 -6.65 -10.69 0.79
CA GLN A 122 -6.31 -12.08 0.53
C GLN A 122 -5.64 -12.78 1.72
N ALA A 123 -5.53 -12.13 2.90
CA ALA A 123 -5.09 -12.80 4.11
C ALA A 123 -6.03 -13.97 4.44
N SER A 124 -5.47 -15.19 4.48
CA SER A 124 -6.25 -16.39 4.75
C SER A 124 -6.72 -16.43 6.21
N LYS A 125 -7.77 -17.22 6.50
CA LYS A 125 -8.23 -17.45 7.88
C LYS A 125 -7.11 -17.93 8.80
N GLN A 126 -6.20 -18.77 8.29
CA GLN A 126 -5.05 -19.27 9.06
C GLN A 126 -4.06 -18.15 9.39
N VAL A 127 -3.74 -17.28 8.42
CA VAL A 127 -2.89 -16.11 8.66
C VAL A 127 -3.54 -15.17 9.68
N LEU A 128 -4.83 -14.89 9.55
CA LEU A 128 -5.55 -14.02 10.48
C LEU A 128 -5.62 -14.62 11.89
N GLN A 129 -5.71 -15.95 12.01
CA GLN A 129 -5.58 -16.63 13.28
C GLN A 129 -4.19 -16.45 13.89
N LEU A 130 -3.11 -16.57 13.10
CA LEU A 130 -1.75 -16.29 13.57
C LEU A 130 -1.59 -14.85 14.05
N VAL A 131 -2.20 -13.89 13.35
CA VAL A 131 -2.22 -12.50 13.81
C VAL A 131 -2.96 -12.38 15.14
N ALA A 132 -4.14 -13.01 15.29
CA ALA A 132 -4.92 -12.98 16.54
C ALA A 132 -4.17 -13.61 17.73
N GLU A 133 -3.33 -14.61 17.47
CA GLU A 133 -2.52 -15.30 18.49
C GLU A 133 -1.21 -14.57 18.81
N ASN A 134 -0.84 -13.55 18.03
CA ASN A 134 0.38 -12.77 18.25
C ASN A 134 0.24 -11.86 19.48
N GLU A 135 1.28 -11.81 20.31
CA GLU A 135 1.28 -11.02 21.56
C GLU A 135 1.13 -9.49 21.34
N TYR A 136 1.42 -9.00 20.13
CA TYR A 136 1.23 -7.59 19.72
C TYR A 136 -0.12 -7.33 19.06
N CYS A 137 -1.01 -8.32 19.00
CA CYS A 137 -2.37 -8.12 18.53
C CYS A 137 -3.17 -7.29 19.54
N GLY A 138 -3.26 -5.98 19.27
CA GLY A 138 -4.07 -5.06 20.08
C GLY A 138 -5.57 -5.19 19.81
N ALA A 139 -6.38 -4.57 20.67
CA ALA A 139 -7.84 -4.58 20.54
C ALA A 139 -8.34 -4.12 19.15
N VAL A 140 -7.68 -3.13 18.55
CA VAL A 140 -8.00 -2.63 17.20
C VAL A 140 -7.79 -3.71 16.13
N ILE A 141 -6.70 -4.47 16.22
CA ILE A 141 -6.39 -5.54 15.25
C ILE A 141 -7.37 -6.70 15.40
N HIS A 142 -7.78 -7.03 16.64
CA HIS A 142 -8.84 -8.01 16.87
C HIS A 142 -10.18 -7.59 16.24
N GLU A 143 -10.62 -6.34 16.45
CA GLU A 143 -11.84 -5.80 15.81
C GLU A 143 -11.74 -5.92 14.29
N LEU A 144 -10.59 -5.56 13.72
CA LEU A 144 -10.35 -5.67 12.28
C LEU A 144 -10.39 -7.11 11.74
N ILE A 145 -9.88 -8.08 12.49
CA ILE A 145 -9.93 -9.49 12.10
C ILE A 145 -11.38 -9.98 12.06
N GLU A 146 -12.21 -9.59 13.03
CA GLU A 146 -13.64 -9.95 13.06
C GLU A 146 -14.41 -9.37 11.87
N LEU A 147 -14.02 -8.17 11.42
CA LEU A 147 -14.60 -7.49 10.26
C LEU A 147 -14.00 -7.94 8.92
N HIS A 148 -12.93 -8.72 8.93
CA HIS A 148 -12.19 -9.09 7.73
C HIS A 148 -13.05 -9.87 6.73
N VAL A 149 -12.96 -9.56 5.43
CA VAL A 149 -13.77 -10.19 4.36
C VAL A 149 -13.73 -11.72 4.36
N ASN A 150 -12.61 -12.31 4.77
CA ASN A 150 -12.44 -13.76 4.86
C ASN A 150 -12.91 -14.37 6.18
N ILE A 151 -13.30 -13.57 7.18
CA ILE A 151 -13.78 -14.01 8.50
C ILE A 151 -15.26 -13.68 8.68
N ALA A 152 -15.63 -12.43 8.41
CA ALA A 152 -17.01 -11.98 8.40
C ALA A 152 -17.81 -12.85 7.42
N GLY A 153 -18.91 -13.44 7.90
CA GLY A 153 -19.87 -14.13 7.03
C GLY A 153 -20.59 -13.13 6.10
N GLU A 154 -21.63 -13.59 5.40
CA GLU A 154 -22.48 -12.69 4.61
C GLU A 154 -22.94 -11.51 5.48
N MET A 155 -22.68 -10.29 4.99
CA MET A 155 -23.09 -9.07 5.65
C MET A 155 -24.62 -9.06 5.80
N LYS A 156 -25.11 -9.22 7.03
CA LYS A 156 -26.55 -9.17 7.32
C LYS A 156 -27.11 -7.75 7.13
N SER A 157 -28.44 -7.58 7.11
CA SER A 157 -29.07 -6.25 7.08
C SER A 157 -28.53 -5.34 8.20
N GLY A 158 -28.10 -4.11 7.88
CA GLY A 158 -27.60 -3.11 8.85
C GLY A 158 -26.13 -2.67 8.66
N TRP A 159 -25.35 -3.38 7.82
CA TRP A 159 -23.96 -3.02 7.53
C TRP A 159 -23.78 -1.64 6.92
N GLN A 160 -24.73 -1.21 6.11
CA GLN A 160 -24.68 0.10 5.47
C GLN A 160 -24.80 1.24 6.51
N GLU A 161 -25.68 1.09 7.50
CA GLU A 161 -25.81 2.06 8.59
C GLU A 161 -24.58 2.07 9.50
N TYR A 162 -23.98 0.91 9.78
CA TYR A 162 -22.71 0.82 10.51
C TYR A 162 -21.58 1.53 9.76
N ALA A 163 -21.44 1.26 8.46
CA ALA A 163 -20.45 1.87 7.60
C ALA A 163 -20.62 3.40 7.51
N ASP A 164 -21.85 3.87 7.32
CA ASP A 164 -22.17 5.31 7.25
C ASP A 164 -21.86 6.02 8.58
N ASN A 165 -22.17 5.39 9.71
CA ASN A 165 -21.86 5.93 11.04
C ASN A 165 -20.34 6.00 11.30
N LYS A 166 -19.59 4.95 10.94
CA LYS A 166 -18.12 4.99 11.01
C LYS A 166 -17.57 6.09 10.11
N LEU A 167 -18.07 6.20 8.87
CA LEU A 167 -17.65 7.25 7.93
C LEU A 167 -17.84 8.66 8.50
N GLN A 168 -18.99 8.90 9.15
CA GLN A 168 -19.30 10.18 9.76
C GLN A 168 -18.38 10.48 10.94
N TYR A 169 -18.17 9.50 11.83
CA TYR A 169 -17.22 9.60 12.94
C TYR A 169 -15.81 9.96 12.46
N ILE A 170 -15.38 9.33 11.37
CA ILE A 170 -14.09 9.61 10.74
C ILE A 170 -14.05 11.06 10.28
N GLN A 171 -15.03 11.51 9.49
CA GLN A 171 -15.11 12.88 9.00
C GLN A 171 -15.05 13.91 10.13
N ASP A 172 -15.64 13.62 11.28
CA ASP A 172 -15.66 14.50 12.43
C ASP A 172 -14.29 14.57 13.12
N ILE A 173 -13.56 13.45 13.21
CA ILE A 173 -12.15 13.44 13.65
C ILE A 173 -11.30 14.35 12.74
N LEU A 174 -11.50 14.32 11.42
CA LEU A 174 -10.64 15.04 10.47
C LEU A 174 -10.78 16.54 10.55
N LYS A 175 -11.99 16.96 10.97
CA LYS A 175 -12.34 18.37 11.20
C LYS A 175 -11.86 18.86 12.56
N SER A 176 -11.43 17.98 13.46
CA SER A 176 -10.96 18.36 14.79
C SER A 176 -9.50 18.82 14.79
N GLU A 177 -9.17 19.83 15.60
CA GLU A 177 -7.81 20.40 15.73
C GLU A 177 -6.84 19.50 16.53
N TYR A 178 -7.28 18.33 17.02
CA TYR A 178 -6.60 17.55 18.06
C TYR A 178 -5.71 16.38 17.57
N TYR A 179 -5.45 16.22 16.26
CA TYR A 179 -4.81 14.99 15.74
C TYR A 179 -3.68 15.20 14.71
N HIS A 180 -2.65 14.36 14.80
CA HIS A 180 -1.35 14.52 14.13
C HIS A 180 -1.35 13.99 12.67
N PRO A 181 -0.65 14.63 11.71
CA PRO A 181 -0.73 14.31 10.28
C PRO A 181 -0.29 12.90 9.85
N ARG A 182 0.55 12.20 10.64
CA ARG A 182 0.97 10.83 10.32
C ARG A 182 -0.17 9.80 10.45
N ASP A 183 -1.13 10.07 11.33
CA ASP A 183 -2.25 9.16 11.61
C ASP A 183 -3.36 9.27 10.54
N LYS A 184 -3.40 10.41 9.82
CA LYS A 184 -4.29 10.62 8.68
C LYS A 184 -4.12 9.53 7.62
N GLY A 185 -2.88 9.21 7.21
CA GLY A 185 -2.63 8.28 6.09
C GLY A 185 -3.08 6.84 6.34
N GLN A 186 -2.98 6.35 7.58
CA GLN A 186 -3.32 4.97 7.94
C GLN A 186 -4.82 4.80 8.21
N TYR A 187 -5.45 5.76 8.87
CA TYR A 187 -6.87 5.73 9.24
C TYR A 187 -7.82 5.78 8.02
N TYR A 188 -7.44 6.48 6.94
CA TYR A 188 -8.27 6.51 5.72
C TYR A 188 -8.18 5.25 4.87
N LYS A 189 -6.99 4.65 4.78
CA LYS A 189 -6.81 3.37 4.08
C LYS A 189 -7.70 2.29 4.70
N PHE A 190 -7.78 2.28 6.03
CA PHE A 190 -8.67 1.46 6.85
C PHE A 190 -10.16 1.64 6.48
N THR A 191 -10.65 2.87 6.38
CA THR A 191 -12.10 3.12 6.13
C THR A 191 -12.51 2.79 4.69
N PHE A 192 -11.68 3.18 3.71
CA PHE A 192 -12.00 2.91 2.30
C PHE A 192 -11.92 1.41 1.98
N TRP A 193 -11.10 0.67 2.73
CA TRP A 193 -11.06 -0.78 2.68
C TRP A 193 -12.30 -1.44 3.31
N GLU A 194 -12.77 -0.98 4.47
CA GLU A 194 -14.04 -1.44 5.10
C GLU A 194 -15.27 -1.27 4.18
N LEU A 195 -15.23 -0.30 3.25
CA LEU A 195 -16.31 -0.04 2.28
C LEU A 195 -16.19 -0.82 0.96
N GLY A 196 -15.16 -1.67 0.81
CA GLY A 196 -14.93 -2.41 -0.44
C GLY A 196 -14.50 -1.53 -1.63
N LEU A 197 -13.95 -0.34 -1.40
CA LEU A 197 -13.60 0.64 -2.44
C LEU A 197 -12.16 0.51 -2.98
N SER A 198 -11.44 -0.55 -2.59
CA SER A 198 -10.05 -0.93 -2.95
C SER A 198 -9.18 0.11 -3.68
N CYS A 199 -8.22 0.66 -2.92
CA CYS A 199 -6.81 0.83 -3.30
C CYS A 199 -6.47 1.27 -4.74
N ASN A 200 -7.04 2.37 -5.22
CA ASN A 200 -6.45 3.08 -6.35
C ASN A 200 -5.86 4.39 -5.80
N PHE A 201 -4.53 4.44 -5.66
CA PHE A 201 -3.81 5.58 -5.07
C PHE A 201 -4.20 6.90 -5.76
N VAL A 202 -4.44 6.88 -7.06
CA VAL A 202 -4.92 8.03 -7.85
C VAL A 202 -6.37 8.41 -7.50
N LYS A 203 -7.27 7.47 -7.20
CA LYS A 203 -8.63 7.80 -6.73
C LYS A 203 -8.61 8.32 -5.29
N LEU A 204 -7.75 7.77 -4.44
CA LEU A 204 -7.54 8.23 -3.06
C LEU A 204 -6.95 9.64 -3.04
N GLN A 205 -5.99 9.95 -3.90
CA GLN A 205 -5.41 11.29 -4.04
C GLN A 205 -6.42 12.30 -4.61
N ASN A 206 -7.20 11.92 -5.63
CA ASN A 206 -8.28 12.76 -6.15
C ASN A 206 -9.42 12.98 -5.13
N MET A 207 -9.77 11.98 -4.31
CA MET A 207 -10.73 12.15 -3.21
C MET A 207 -10.14 13.00 -2.09
N TYR A 208 -8.85 12.82 -1.76
CA TYR A 208 -8.14 13.64 -0.79
C TYR A 208 -8.08 15.10 -1.23
N GLU A 209 -7.78 15.39 -2.49
CA GLU A 209 -7.81 16.73 -3.08
C GLU A 209 -9.22 17.33 -3.06
N ARG A 210 -10.26 16.55 -3.38
CA ARG A 210 -11.67 16.99 -3.29
C ARG A 210 -12.12 17.26 -1.86
N LEU A 211 -11.63 16.50 -0.89
CA LEU A 211 -11.96 16.65 0.52
C LEU A 211 -11.15 17.79 1.17
N SER A 212 -9.90 18.00 0.76
CA SER A 212 -9.04 19.10 1.23
C SER A 212 -9.45 20.46 0.64
N LEU A 213 -10.00 20.50 -0.58
CA LEU A 213 -10.61 21.69 -1.18
C LEU A 213 -11.86 22.19 -0.45
N ASN A 214 -12.49 21.36 0.39
CA ASN A 214 -13.66 21.71 1.20
C ASN A 214 -13.32 22.04 2.67
N VAL A 215 -12.03 22.04 3.04
CA VAL A 215 -11.59 22.55 4.34
C VAL A 215 -11.24 24.02 4.16
N PRO A 216 -11.90 24.97 4.85
CA PRO A 216 -11.52 26.38 4.77
C PRO A 216 -10.05 26.49 5.20
N THR A 217 -9.20 27.02 4.33
CA THR A 217 -7.80 27.33 4.68
C THR A 217 -7.80 28.29 5.86
N LEU A 218 -7.51 27.78 7.06
CA LEU A 218 -7.25 28.59 8.23
C LEU A 218 -5.98 29.40 7.95
N HIS A 219 -6.18 30.70 7.73
CA HIS A 219 -5.12 31.69 7.65
C HIS A 219 -4.13 31.51 8.80
N GLN A 220 -2.84 31.58 8.45
CA GLN A 220 -1.70 31.68 9.35
C GLN A 220 -2.01 32.65 10.51
N LYS A 221 -2.28 32.11 11.70
CA LYS A 221 -2.13 32.90 12.92
C LYS A 221 -0.65 32.90 13.26
N ASN A 222 -0.03 34.04 12.98
CA ASN A 222 1.28 34.45 13.48
C ASN A 222 1.36 34.15 14.99
N TYR A 223 2.20 33.20 15.37
CA TYR A 223 2.69 33.13 16.75
C TYR A 223 3.77 34.20 16.88
N GLY A 224 3.35 35.33 17.45
CA GLY A 224 4.26 36.37 17.90
C GLY A 224 5.14 35.86 19.04
N ASN A 225 6.40 36.29 18.99
CA ASN A 225 7.40 36.20 20.05
C ASN A 225 6.79 36.48 21.43
N TYR A 226 7.09 35.63 22.41
CA TYR A 226 7.73 35.98 23.70
C TYR A 226 8.17 34.70 24.41
#